data_AF-A0A7V9A8E1-F1
#
_entry.id   AF-A0A7V9A8E1-F1
#
_cell.length_a   1.000
_cell.length_b   1.000
_cell.length_c   1.000
_cell.angle_alpha   90.00
_cell.angle_beta   90.00
_cell.angle_gamma   90.00
#
_symmetry.space_group_name_H-M   'P 1'
#
loop_
_entity.id
_entity.type
_entity.pdbx_description
1 polymer ?
#
loop_
_entity_poly.entity_id
_entity_poly.type
_entity_poly.pdbx_seq_one_letter_code
_entity_poly.pdbx_strand_id
1 'polypeptide(L)'
;MRSQRFMLLVGLLVLPLLTALGCSGKHTVTLKVSGTSTSEQREKISETAKSLTDGNSNYISAYHMNDTYTVNVGPVMDVEAFVKQIDFGKVTKVEDRTIYVDLNAKPDAEEPAATDPATTDPAPTEIGPMEETPLETVPMDSASEEK
;
A
#
# COMPACT_ATOMS: atom_id res chain seq x y z
N MET A 1 14.19 46.43 8.43
CA MET A 1 12.71 46.37 8.31
C MET A 1 12.38 45.81 6.93
N ARG A 2 11.45 44.90 6.64
CA ARG A 2 10.62 43.91 7.35
C ARG A 2 9.89 43.14 6.19
N SER A 3 9.46 41.89 6.42
CA SER A 3 8.62 41.02 5.57
C SER A 3 9.34 40.33 4.40
N GLN A 4 9.57 39.01 4.34
CA GLN A 4 8.82 37.81 4.72
C GLN A 4 7.46 37.69 4.00
N ARG A 5 7.35 36.78 3.03
CA ARG A 5 6.38 35.66 3.01
C ARG A 5 6.57 34.74 1.79
N PHE A 6 6.78 33.45 2.09
CA PHE A 6 6.20 32.24 1.47
C PHE A 6 6.32 32.11 -0.07
N MET A 7 7.22 31.30 -0.60
CA MET A 7 7.22 29.82 -0.57
C MET A 7 5.92 29.21 -1.11
N LEU A 8 5.93 28.77 -2.36
CA LEU A 8 5.14 27.63 -2.83
C LEU A 8 5.90 26.93 -3.96
N LEU A 9 6.88 26.15 -3.52
CA LEU A 9 7.62 25.15 -4.27
C LEU A 9 6.66 23.94 -4.39
N VAL A 10 5.80 23.94 -5.41
CA VAL A 10 5.03 22.75 -5.81
C VAL A 10 6.04 21.88 -6.56
N GLY A 11 6.71 20.92 -5.94
CA GLY A 11 6.09 19.78 -5.29
C GLY A 11 5.92 18.61 -6.27
N LEU A 12 6.75 18.49 -7.30
CA LEU A 12 6.80 17.31 -8.16
C LEU A 12 7.68 16.23 -7.51
N LEU A 13 7.19 15.64 -6.42
CA LEU A 13 7.79 14.48 -5.77
C LEU A 13 7.00 13.24 -6.20
N VAL A 14 7.15 12.85 -7.46
CA VAL A 14 6.70 11.55 -7.95
C VAL A 14 7.72 10.53 -7.45
N LEU A 15 7.46 9.99 -6.25
CA LEU A 15 8.22 8.89 -5.69
C LEU A 15 7.97 7.64 -6.57
N PRO A 16 8.98 7.02 -7.20
CA PRO A 16 8.79 5.72 -7.83
C PRO A 16 8.66 4.66 -6.72
N LEU A 17 7.42 4.38 -6.29
CA LEU A 17 7.10 3.31 -5.36
C LEU A 17 7.00 1.95 -6.09
N LEU A 18 8.01 1.59 -6.91
CA LEU A 18 8.05 0.32 -7.64
C LEU A 18 9.42 -0.36 -7.49
N THR A 19 9.77 -0.80 -6.29
CA THR A 19 10.86 -1.78 -6.11
C THR A 19 10.54 -2.75 -4.98
N ALA A 20 9.52 -3.60 -5.15
CA ALA A 20 9.35 -4.78 -4.30
C ALA A 20 8.53 -5.90 -4.96
N LEU A 21 8.69 -6.15 -6.27
CA LEU A 21 8.28 -7.43 -6.85
C LEU A 21 9.35 -8.48 -6.54
N GLY A 22 9.53 -8.80 -5.26
CA GLY A 22 10.19 -10.04 -4.88
C GLY A 22 9.26 -11.18 -5.28
N CYS A 23 9.60 -11.94 -6.32
CA CYS A 23 8.86 -13.14 -6.72
C CYS A 23 8.92 -14.21 -5.62
N SER A 24 8.12 -14.05 -4.57
CA SER A 24 7.76 -15.14 -3.67
C SER A 24 6.99 -16.17 -4.51
N GLY A 25 7.33 -17.46 -4.41
CA GLY A 25 6.61 -18.52 -5.12
C GLY A 25 5.09 -18.44 -4.86
N LYS A 26 4.26 -19.04 -5.73
CA LYS A 26 2.79 -18.90 -5.70
C LYS A 26 2.16 -19.08 -4.30
N HIS A 27 2.78 -19.92 -3.47
CA HIS A 27 2.33 -20.24 -2.11
C HIS A 27 3.29 -19.78 -1.01
N THR A 28 4.19 -18.85 -1.30
CA THR A 28 5.13 -18.28 -0.33
C THR A 28 4.59 -16.92 0.12
N VAL A 29 4.73 -16.61 1.40
CA VAL A 29 4.50 -15.26 1.93
C VAL A 29 5.84 -14.65 2.35
N THR A 30 5.93 -13.33 2.26
CA THR A 30 7.12 -12.57 2.66
C THR A 30 6.77 -11.74 3.89
N LEU A 31 7.35 -12.06 5.03
CA LEU A 31 7.28 -11.25 6.25
C LEU A 31 8.39 -10.20 6.20
N LYS A 32 8.03 -8.92 6.29
CA LYS A 32 8.97 -7.80 6.48
C LYS A 32 8.82 -7.31 7.91
N VAL A 33 9.73 -7.76 8.78
CA VAL A 33 9.69 -7.49 10.21
C VAL A 33 10.63 -6.35 10.54
N SER A 34 10.11 -5.32 11.19
CA SER A 34 10.85 -4.16 11.67
C SER A 34 11.00 -4.22 13.20
N GLY A 35 12.04 -3.58 13.72
CA GLY A 35 12.27 -3.49 15.17
C GLY A 35 13.03 -4.67 15.79
N THR A 36 13.54 -5.62 15.00
CA THR A 36 14.36 -6.72 15.50
C THR A 36 15.73 -6.20 15.93
N SER A 37 16.06 -6.30 17.22
CA SER A 37 17.31 -5.75 17.77
C SER A 37 18.40 -6.81 17.96
N THR A 38 18.03 -8.09 18.05
CA THR A 38 18.96 -9.19 18.36
C THR A 38 18.84 -10.35 17.38
N SER A 39 19.90 -11.15 17.25
CA SER A 39 19.87 -12.39 16.48
C SER A 39 18.90 -13.42 17.06
N GLU A 40 18.82 -13.51 18.38
CA GLU A 40 17.90 -14.43 19.09
C GLU A 40 16.42 -14.11 18.79
N GLN A 41 16.04 -12.82 18.74
CA GLN A 41 14.69 -12.43 18.31
C GLN A 41 14.41 -12.87 16.87
N ARG A 42 15.37 -12.66 15.96
CA ARG A 42 15.25 -13.04 14.55
C ARG A 42 15.11 -14.55 14.38
N GLU A 43 15.88 -15.33 15.13
CA GLU A 43 15.80 -16.79 15.16
C GLU A 43 14.42 -17.25 15.63
N LYS A 44 13.93 -16.73 16.76
CA LYS A 44 12.60 -17.04 17.27
C LYS A 44 11.50 -16.70 16.26
N ILE A 45 11.59 -15.56 15.59
CA ILE A 45 10.63 -15.17 14.53
C ILE A 45 10.64 -16.17 13.39
N SER A 46 11.83 -16.61 12.94
CA SER A 46 11.93 -17.63 11.89
C SER A 46 11.32 -18.96 12.32
N GLU A 47 11.58 -19.41 13.54
CA GLU A 47 11.01 -20.65 14.08
C GLU A 47 9.48 -20.57 14.17
N THR A 48 8.95 -19.48 14.72
CA THR A 48 7.51 -19.25 14.79
C THR A 48 6.92 -19.21 13.39
N ALA A 49 7.45 -18.39 12.47
CA ALA A 49 6.95 -18.30 11.10
C ALA A 49 6.93 -19.67 10.38
N LYS A 50 7.96 -20.50 10.58
CA LYS A 50 8.01 -21.87 10.03
C LYS A 50 6.91 -22.76 10.60
N SER A 51 6.60 -22.63 11.89
CA SER A 51 5.57 -23.42 12.57
C SER A 51 4.14 -23.08 12.11
N LEU A 52 3.93 -21.89 11.56
CA LEU A 52 2.64 -21.39 11.07
C LEU A 52 2.31 -21.83 9.63
N THR A 53 3.19 -22.59 8.96
CA THR A 53 2.96 -23.02 7.58
C THR A 53 2.21 -24.35 7.47
N ASP A 54 1.32 -24.43 6.49
CA ASP A 54 0.48 -25.60 6.24
C ASP A 54 1.19 -26.58 5.29
N GLY A 55 1.87 -27.60 5.81
CA GLY A 55 2.40 -28.63 4.93
C GLY A 55 3.40 -29.60 5.54
N ASN A 56 3.70 -30.65 4.77
CA ASN A 56 4.73 -31.63 5.09
C ASN A 56 6.15 -31.17 4.65
N SER A 57 6.24 -30.11 3.84
CA SER A 57 7.49 -29.52 3.37
C SER A 57 7.48 -28.02 3.62
N ASN A 58 8.24 -27.56 4.63
CA ASN A 58 8.29 -26.15 4.98
C ASN A 58 9.53 -25.52 4.33
N TYR A 59 9.30 -24.54 3.47
CA TYR A 59 10.31 -23.64 2.94
C TYR A 59 10.43 -22.43 3.86
N ILE A 60 11.65 -22.15 4.31
CA ILE A 60 11.96 -20.90 4.98
C ILE A 60 13.29 -20.35 4.44
N SER A 61 13.30 -19.06 4.12
CA SER A 61 14.53 -18.31 3.89
C SER A 61 14.41 -16.96 4.59
N ALA A 62 15.49 -16.51 5.23
CA ALA A 62 15.49 -15.25 5.94
C ALA A 62 16.77 -14.49 5.68
N TYR A 63 16.67 -13.16 5.61
CA TYR A 63 17.82 -12.28 5.51
C TYR A 63 17.56 -10.99 6.28
N HIS A 64 18.62 -10.41 6.80
CA HIS A 64 18.57 -9.15 7.53
C HIS A 64 19.28 -8.07 6.71
N MET A 65 18.58 -7.00 6.38
CA MET A 65 19.12 -5.87 5.64
C MET A 65 18.71 -4.58 6.33
N ASN A 66 19.71 -3.77 6.73
CA ASN A 66 19.51 -2.56 7.53
C ASN A 66 18.72 -2.89 8.81
N ASP A 67 17.60 -2.20 9.05
CA ASP A 67 16.73 -2.38 10.21
C ASP A 67 15.52 -3.29 9.93
N THR A 68 15.53 -4.00 8.79
CA THR A 68 14.44 -4.90 8.38
C THR A 68 14.93 -6.35 8.32
N TYR A 69 14.18 -7.22 8.99
CA TYR A 69 14.33 -8.65 8.89
C TYR A 69 13.27 -9.24 7.97
N THR A 70 13.70 -9.78 6.84
CA THR A 70 12.79 -10.37 5.85
C THR A 70 12.81 -11.88 5.97
N VAL A 71 11.63 -12.49 6.10
CA VAL A 71 11.45 -13.95 6.15
C VAL A 71 10.47 -14.36 5.05
N ASN A 72 10.91 -15.18 4.11
CA ASN A 72 10.03 -15.85 3.17
C ASN A 72 9.67 -17.23 3.71
N VAL A 73 8.38 -17.52 3.82
CA VAL A 73 7.92 -18.78 4.36
C VAL A 73 6.79 -19.36 3.51
N GLY A 74 6.78 -20.67 3.36
CA GLY A 74 5.71 -21.37 2.67
C GLY A 74 5.79 -22.88 2.84
N PRO A 75 4.78 -23.63 2.39
CA PRO A 75 3.59 -23.14 1.72
C PRO A 75 2.57 -22.49 2.68
N VAL A 76 1.89 -21.44 2.22
CA VAL A 76 0.77 -20.76 2.89
C VAL A 76 -0.37 -20.66 1.89
N MET A 77 -1.49 -21.34 2.14
CA MET A 77 -2.63 -21.34 1.23
C MET A 77 -3.50 -20.10 1.44
N ASP A 78 -3.74 -19.76 2.69
CA ASP A 78 -4.58 -18.64 3.10
C ASP A 78 -3.74 -17.60 3.85
N VAL A 79 -3.54 -16.44 3.21
CA VAL A 79 -2.75 -15.35 3.76
C VAL A 79 -3.47 -14.69 4.94
N GLU A 80 -4.80 -14.57 4.89
CA GLU A 80 -5.57 -13.94 5.97
C GLU A 80 -5.56 -14.81 7.22
N ALA A 81 -5.72 -16.12 7.06
CA ALA A 81 -5.59 -17.06 8.17
C ALA A 81 -4.16 -17.06 8.75
N PHE A 82 -3.15 -16.94 7.91
CA PHE A 82 -1.75 -16.84 8.36
C PHE A 82 -1.50 -15.55 9.16
N VAL A 83 -2.00 -14.40 8.68
CA VAL A 83 -1.89 -13.09 9.36
C VAL A 83 -2.51 -13.14 10.75
N LYS A 84 -3.68 -13.78 10.91
CA LYS A 84 -4.37 -13.93 12.20
C LYS A 84 -3.60 -14.79 13.21
N GLN A 85 -2.65 -15.61 12.76
CA GLN A 85 -1.82 -16.45 13.62
C GLN A 85 -0.53 -15.74 14.08
N ILE A 86 -0.20 -14.58 13.51
CA ILE A 86 0.98 -13.81 13.90
C ILE A 86 0.74 -13.19 15.29
N ASP A 87 1.54 -13.60 16.26
CA ASP A 87 1.44 -13.17 17.67
C ASP A 87 2.69 -12.43 18.20
N PHE A 88 3.77 -12.40 17.41
CA PHE A 88 5.05 -11.82 17.82
C PHE A 88 5.20 -10.32 17.53
N GLY A 89 4.24 -9.69 16.85
CA GLY A 89 4.26 -8.26 16.54
C GLY A 89 2.94 -7.79 15.94
N LYS A 90 2.82 -6.47 15.73
CA LYS A 90 1.63 -5.88 15.10
C LYS A 90 1.77 -5.94 13.58
N VAL A 91 0.79 -6.52 12.91
CA VAL A 91 0.69 -6.44 11.46
C VAL A 91 0.23 -5.03 11.09
N THR A 92 1.06 -4.29 10.38
CA THR A 92 0.80 -2.89 10.01
C THR A 92 0.23 -2.75 8.61
N LYS A 93 0.57 -3.69 7.71
CA LYS A 93 0.13 -3.68 6.32
C LYS A 93 0.23 -5.08 5.73
N VAL A 94 -0.67 -5.39 4.81
CA VAL A 94 -0.56 -6.56 3.91
C VAL A 94 -0.66 -6.05 2.48
N GLU A 95 0.32 -6.38 1.65
CA GLU A 95 0.37 -6.09 0.21
C GLU A 95 0.58 -7.39 -0.54
N ASP A 96 -0.43 -7.84 -1.30
CA ASP A 96 -0.45 -9.14 -1.97
C ASP A 96 -0.17 -10.31 -1.00
N ARG A 97 1.08 -10.79 -0.97
CA ARG A 97 1.58 -11.85 -0.09
C ARG A 97 2.75 -11.39 0.79
N THR A 98 2.97 -10.08 0.84
CA THR A 98 3.95 -9.42 1.70
C THR A 98 3.24 -8.87 2.93
N ILE A 99 3.65 -9.30 4.11
CA ILE A 99 3.08 -8.92 5.40
C ILE A 99 4.12 -8.09 6.14
N TYR A 100 3.75 -6.88 6.51
CA TYR A 100 4.59 -5.97 7.28
C TYR A 100 4.27 -6.09 8.75
N VAL A 101 5.29 -6.40 9.55
CA VAL A 101 5.17 -6.61 11.00
C VAL A 101 6.09 -5.63 11.72
N ASP A 102 5.56 -4.95 12.72
CA ASP A 102 6.32 -4.07 13.61
C ASP A 102 6.29 -4.63 15.03
N LEU A 103 7.47 -4.95 15.57
CA LEU A 103 7.63 -5.47 16.93
C LEU A 103 7.50 -4.38 18.00
N ASN A 104 7.70 -3.12 17.62
CA ASN A 104 7.69 -1.96 18.51
C ASN A 104 6.41 -1.13 18.40
N ALA A 105 5.53 -1.46 17.46
CA ALA A 105 4.26 -0.77 17.32
C ALA A 105 3.44 -0.93 18.60
N LYS A 106 2.99 0.19 19.15
CA LYS A 106 2.06 0.18 20.28
C LYS A 106 0.74 -0.47 19.84
N PRO A 107 0.12 -1.31 20.69
CA PRO A 107 -1.27 -1.67 20.50
C PRO A 107 -2.06 -0.34 20.50
N ASP A 108 -2.75 -0.09 19.40
CA ASP A 108 -3.67 1.04 19.19
C ASP A 108 -3.07 2.46 19.12
N ALA A 109 -2.65 2.81 17.90
CA ALA A 109 -3.11 4.06 17.30
C ALA A 109 -3.94 3.64 16.07
N GLU A 110 -5.13 4.22 15.97
CA GLU A 110 -6.22 3.89 15.06
C GLU A 110 -5.76 3.55 13.63
N GLU A 111 -6.32 2.47 13.12
CA GLU A 111 -6.42 2.13 11.70
C GLU A 111 -6.88 3.39 10.92
N PRO A 112 -6.15 3.90 9.91
CA PRO A 112 -6.75 4.83 8.98
C PRO A 112 -7.84 4.05 8.25
N ALA A 113 -9.09 4.34 8.64
CA ALA A 113 -10.28 3.81 8.00
C ALA A 113 -10.08 3.79 6.49
N ALA A 114 -10.20 2.60 5.91
CA ALA A 114 -10.43 2.45 4.49
C ALA A 114 -11.52 3.45 4.11
N THR A 115 -11.18 4.39 3.24
CA THR A 115 -12.15 5.33 2.69
C THR A 115 -13.08 4.50 1.82
N ASP A 116 -14.27 4.25 2.36
CA ASP A 116 -15.38 3.54 1.77
C ASP A 116 -15.75 4.21 0.42
N PRO A 117 -15.55 3.56 -0.75
CA PRO A 117 -15.90 4.13 -2.04
C PRO A 117 -17.39 3.86 -2.34
N ALA A 118 -18.30 4.20 -1.44
CA ALA A 118 -19.74 4.03 -1.67
C ALA A 118 -20.60 4.90 -0.73
N THR A 119 -20.57 6.22 -0.88
CA THR A 119 -21.73 7.07 -0.58
C THR A 119 -21.67 8.31 -1.47
N THR A 120 -22.22 8.18 -2.67
CA THR A 120 -22.79 9.34 -3.38
C THR A 120 -24.30 9.16 -3.30
N ASP A 121 -24.86 9.62 -2.19
CA ASP A 121 -26.27 9.96 -2.10
C ASP A 121 -26.46 11.25 -2.94
N PRO A 122 -27.26 11.25 -4.02
CA PRO A 122 -27.52 12.47 -4.77
C PRO A 122 -28.57 13.29 -4.03
N ALA A 123 -28.15 14.30 -3.27
CA ALA A 123 -29.07 15.32 -2.77
C ALA A 123 -29.64 16.15 -3.94
N PRO A 124 -30.94 16.49 -3.93
CA PRO A 124 -31.62 17.12 -5.05
C PRO A 124 -31.30 18.61 -5.06
N THR A 125 -30.69 19.10 -6.15
CA THR A 125 -30.57 20.54 -6.37
C THR A 125 -31.60 20.95 -7.40
N GLU A 126 -32.66 21.57 -6.90
CA GLU A 126 -33.61 22.41 -7.63
C GLU A 126 -32.84 23.43 -8.49
N ILE A 127 -33.04 23.40 -9.81
CA ILE A 127 -32.52 24.42 -10.73
C ILE A 127 -33.73 25.06 -11.42
N GLY A 128 -33.95 26.33 -11.10
CA GLY A 128 -34.99 27.19 -11.68
C GLY A 128 -34.80 27.44 -13.19
N PRO A 129 -35.75 28.16 -13.80
CA PRO A 129 -35.96 28.11 -15.24
C PRO A 129 -34.94 28.92 -16.04
N MET A 130 -34.37 28.24 -17.04
CA MET A 130 -34.23 28.65 -18.45
C MET A 130 -34.04 30.15 -18.73
N GLU A 131 -32.79 30.57 -18.94
CA GLU A 131 -32.51 31.67 -19.87
C GLU A 131 -31.75 31.10 -21.07
N GLU A 132 -32.46 30.98 -22.18
CA GLU A 132 -31.87 30.77 -23.51
C GLU A 132 -31.13 32.05 -23.92
N THR A 133 -29.92 31.93 -24.47
CA THR A 133 -29.32 33.04 -25.22
C THR A 133 -28.54 32.47 -26.41
N PRO A 134 -28.65 33.10 -27.59
CA PRO A 134 -28.70 32.40 -28.87
C PRO A 134 -27.34 32.10 -29.50
N LEU A 135 -27.40 31.14 -30.44
CA LEU A 135 -26.38 30.79 -31.42
C LEU A 135 -25.84 32.02 -32.15
N GLU A 136 -24.54 32.28 -31.99
CA GLU A 136 -23.79 33.13 -32.93
C GLU A 136 -22.83 32.25 -33.74
N THR A 137 -23.18 32.13 -35.00
CA THR A 137 -22.46 31.46 -36.09
C THR A 137 -21.18 32.20 -36.46
N VAL A 138 -20.07 31.49 -36.67
CA VAL A 138 -18.94 32.01 -37.44
C VAL A 138 -18.42 30.90 -38.36
N PRO A 139 -18.08 31.22 -39.64
CA PRO A 139 -18.24 30.30 -40.74
C PRO A 139 -17.02 29.45 -41.07
N MET A 140 -17.37 28.33 -41.70
CA MET A 140 -16.58 27.48 -42.57
C MET A 140 -16.03 28.30 -43.75
N ASP A 141 -14.71 28.31 -43.94
CA ASP A 141 -14.12 28.50 -45.26
C ASP A 141 -12.67 27.95 -45.32
N SER A 142 -12.49 27.02 -46.26
CA SER A 142 -11.31 26.78 -47.12
C SER A 142 -9.95 26.43 -46.50
N ALA A 143 -9.05 25.70 -47.14
CA ALA A 143 -8.98 24.80 -48.30
C ALA A 143 -7.48 24.45 -48.46
N SER A 144 -7.19 23.41 -49.24
CA SER A 144 -5.91 23.12 -49.95
C SER A 144 -4.74 22.59 -49.11
N GLU A 145 -4.39 21.31 -49.29
CA GLU A 145 -3.41 20.74 -50.27
C GLU A 145 -2.04 20.58 -49.59
N GLU A 146 -1.61 19.35 -49.32
CA GLU A 146 -0.90 18.48 -50.28
C GLU A 146 0.40 19.12 -50.79
N LYS A 147 1.52 18.70 -50.19
CA LYS A 147 2.73 18.34 -50.91
C LYS A 147 3.64 17.44 -50.06
#